data_AF-A0AAW6Y4I4-F1
#
_entry.id   AF-A0AAW6Y4I4-F1
#
_cell.length_a   1.000
_cell.length_b   1.000
_cell.length_c   1.000
_cell.angle_alpha   90.00
_cell.angle_beta   90.00
_cell.angle_gamma   90.00
#
_symmetry.space_group_name_H-M   'P 1'
#
loop_
_entity.id
_entity.type
_entity.pdbx_description
1 polymer ?
#
loop_
_entity_poly.entity_id
_entity_poly.type
_entity_poly.pdbx_seq_one_letter_code
_entity_poly.pdbx_strand_id
1 'polypeptide(L)'
;GPVNNGGIVFEWARKTIFGPDQTAEDFINVAESVPAGSNGLIFHPYLGGERAPIWNAQARGSFIGLTRNHTKPQMARSVLEGIVFNLLGAARGLREKIGEPDALRV
;
A
#
# COMPACT_ATOMS: atom_id res chain seq x y z
N GLY A 1 15.01 -0.80 -6.00
CA GLY A 1 14.93 0.39 -6.87
C GLY A 1 14.16 1.50 -6.16
N PRO A 2 14.21 2.75 -6.61
CA PRO A 2 13.48 3.83 -5.95
C PRO A 2 11.97 3.67 -6.16
N VAL A 3 11.20 3.78 -5.08
CA VAL A 3 9.73 3.66 -5.05
C VAL A 3 9.15 5.02 -4.68
N ASN A 4 8.22 5.53 -5.48
CA ASN A 4 7.60 6.84 -5.27
C ASN A 4 6.52 6.80 -4.19
N ASN A 5 5.72 5.72 -4.18
CA ASN A 5 4.47 5.66 -3.46
C ASN A 5 4.60 4.94 -2.11
N GLY A 6 5.31 5.58 -1.18
CA GLY A 6 5.44 5.15 0.22
C GLY A 6 4.58 5.98 1.17
N GLY A 7 5.22 6.67 2.12
CA GLY A 7 4.54 7.51 3.13
C GLY A 7 3.63 8.61 2.57
N ILE A 8 3.91 9.12 1.36
CA ILE A 8 3.03 10.10 0.71
C ILE A 8 1.63 9.54 0.40
N VAL A 9 1.53 8.25 0.08
CA VAL A 9 0.25 7.58 -0.20
C VAL A 9 -0.48 7.24 1.10
N PHE A 10 0.27 6.87 2.14
CA PHE A 10 -0.30 6.75 3.48
C PHE A 10 -0.94 8.06 3.95
N GLU A 11 -0.20 9.17 3.82
CA GLU A 11 -0.69 10.51 4.20
C GLU A 11 -1.90 10.93 3.36
N TRP A 12 -1.87 10.68 2.04
CA TRP A 12 -3.03 10.91 1.17
C TRP A 12 -4.23 10.10 1.63
N ALA A 13 -4.09 8.81 1.91
CA ALA A 13 -5.21 7.97 2.32
C ALA A 13 -5.81 8.48 3.64
N ARG A 14 -4.95 8.74 4.63
CA ARG A 14 -5.35 9.29 5.93
C ARG A 14 -6.17 10.57 5.77
N LYS A 15 -5.64 11.58 5.06
CA LYS A 15 -6.29 12.88 4.91
C LYS A 15 -7.51 12.87 3.98
N THR A 16 -7.43 12.16 2.87
CA THR A 16 -8.44 12.24 1.80
C THR A 16 -9.58 11.23 1.98
N ILE A 17 -9.29 10.01 2.43
CA ILE A 17 -10.33 8.96 2.58
C ILE A 17 -10.92 8.97 4.00
N PHE A 18 -10.09 9.19 5.01
CA PHE A 18 -10.51 9.05 6.42
C PHE A 18 -10.84 10.39 7.07
N GLY A 19 -10.12 11.44 6.71
CA GLY A 19 -10.42 12.83 7.08
C GLY A 19 -9.16 13.62 7.46
N PRO A 20 -9.19 14.95 7.37
CA PRO A 20 -8.01 15.79 7.61
C PRO A 20 -7.46 15.67 9.04
N ASP A 21 -8.34 15.45 10.01
CA ASP A 21 -8.01 15.40 11.45
C ASP A 21 -7.51 14.04 11.92
N GLN A 22 -7.53 13.03 11.04
CA GLN A 22 -7.32 11.66 11.47
C GLN A 22 -5.86 11.38 11.80
N THR A 23 -5.49 10.95 13.01
CA THR A 23 -4.06 10.74 13.30
C THR A 23 -3.51 9.49 12.59
N ALA A 24 -2.17 9.41 12.50
CA ALA A 24 -1.52 8.20 11.98
C ALA A 24 -1.84 6.97 12.83
N GLU A 25 -1.88 7.15 14.15
CA GLU A 25 -2.21 6.10 15.12
C GLU A 25 -3.65 5.62 14.93
N ASP A 26 -4.62 6.53 14.81
CA ASP A 26 -6.01 6.13 14.61
C ASP A 26 -6.21 5.37 13.29
N PHE A 27 -5.50 5.77 12.23
CA PHE A 27 -5.55 5.06 10.95
C PHE A 27 -5.01 3.63 11.08
N ILE A 28 -3.87 3.46 11.77
CA ILE A 28 -3.24 2.16 12.00
C ILE A 28 -4.16 1.28 12.86
N ASN A 29 -4.68 1.80 13.97
CA ASN A 29 -5.60 1.07 14.86
C ASN A 29 -6.84 0.55 14.10
N VAL A 30 -7.40 1.38 13.20
CA VAL A 30 -8.53 0.97 12.35
C VAL A 30 -8.12 -0.13 11.37
N ALA A 31 -6.95 -0.04 10.75
CA ALA A 31 -6.45 -1.05 9.82
C ALA A 31 -6.15 -2.39 10.51
N GLU A 32 -5.61 -2.36 11.73
CA GLU A 32 -5.26 -3.56 12.52
C GLU A 32 -6.49 -4.38 12.95
N SER A 33 -7.66 -3.74 13.06
CA SER A 33 -8.92 -4.42 13.38
C SER A 33 -9.41 -5.40 12.30
N VAL A 34 -8.88 -5.29 11.08
CA VAL A 34 -9.23 -6.17 9.95
C VAL A 34 -8.24 -7.32 9.89
N PRO A 35 -8.63 -8.56 9.52
CA PRO A 35 -7.68 -9.65 9.28
C PRO A 35 -6.76 -9.44 8.06
N ALA A 36 -5.68 -10.22 7.97
CA ALA A 36 -4.75 -10.17 6.84
C ALA A 36 -5.39 -10.42 5.48
N GLY A 37 -4.97 -9.64 4.49
CA GLY A 37 -5.49 -9.70 3.12
C GLY A 37 -6.74 -8.84 2.89
N SER A 38 -7.15 -8.01 3.85
CA SER A 38 -8.20 -7.00 3.69
C SER A 38 -9.52 -7.55 3.12
N ASN A 39 -9.87 -8.79 3.45
CA ASN A 39 -11.01 -9.53 2.91
C ASN A 39 -11.05 -9.63 1.37
N GLY A 40 -9.87 -9.66 0.73
CA GLY A 40 -9.72 -9.74 -0.71
C GLY A 40 -9.68 -8.39 -1.43
N LEU A 41 -9.75 -7.27 -0.70
CA LEU A 41 -9.59 -5.94 -1.27
C LEU A 41 -8.12 -5.65 -1.57
N ILE A 42 -7.82 -5.32 -2.83
CA ILE A 42 -6.48 -4.93 -3.27
C ILE A 42 -6.43 -3.44 -3.54
N PHE A 43 -5.38 -2.78 -3.06
CA PHE A 43 -5.06 -1.40 -3.39
C PHE A 43 -3.76 -1.31 -4.17
N HIS A 44 -3.81 -0.73 -5.36
CA HIS A 44 -2.61 -0.31 -6.09
C HIS A 44 -2.23 1.11 -5.68
N PRO A 45 -1.00 1.34 -5.16
CA PRO A 45 -0.65 2.63 -4.56
C PRO A 45 -0.12 3.67 -5.55
N TYR A 46 -0.29 3.52 -6.86
CA TYR A 46 0.44 4.30 -7.88
C TYR A 46 -0.08 5.73 -8.11
N LEU A 47 -0.42 6.47 -7.05
CA LEU A 47 -1.06 7.80 -7.16
C LEU A 47 -0.21 8.82 -7.90
N GLY A 48 1.11 8.78 -7.76
CA GLY A 48 2.05 9.68 -8.44
C GLY A 48 2.70 9.10 -9.70
N GLY A 49 2.11 8.06 -10.32
CA GLY A 49 2.86 7.16 -11.20
C GLY A 49 3.92 6.38 -10.40
N GLU A 50 4.67 5.49 -11.04
CA GLU A 50 5.66 4.69 -10.30
C GLU A 50 6.95 4.42 -11.08
N ARG A 51 8.08 4.46 -10.35
CA ARG A 51 9.37 3.96 -10.83
C ARG A 51 9.43 2.46 -10.55
N ALA A 52 10.27 1.98 -9.64
CA ALA A 52 10.24 0.56 -9.31
C ALA A 52 8.89 0.22 -8.63
N PRO A 53 8.27 -0.93 -8.95
CA PRO A 53 8.73 -1.97 -9.87
C PRO A 53 8.24 -1.82 -11.32
N ILE A 54 7.19 -1.02 -11.59
CA ILE A 54 6.45 -1.06 -12.86
C ILE A 54 6.92 -0.09 -13.95
N TRP A 55 7.75 0.89 -13.59
CA TRP A 55 8.33 1.91 -14.47
C TRP A 55 7.32 2.58 -15.39
N ASN A 56 6.20 3.04 -14.81
CA ASN A 56 5.10 3.63 -15.54
C ASN A 56 4.64 4.95 -14.90
N ALA A 57 5.00 6.08 -15.53
CA ALA A 57 4.60 7.42 -15.10
C ALA A 57 3.09 7.69 -15.24
N GLN A 58 2.39 6.92 -16.07
CA GLN A 58 0.94 7.03 -16.26
C GLN A 58 0.13 6.11 -15.34
N ALA A 59 0.80 5.32 -14.49
CA ALA A 59 0.11 4.51 -13.49
C ALA A 59 -0.68 5.40 -12.51
N ARG A 60 -1.81 4.87 -12.03
CA ARG A 60 -2.71 5.54 -11.07
C ARG A 60 -3.13 4.56 -9.99
N GLY A 61 -3.56 5.09 -8.85
CA GLY A 61 -4.06 4.27 -7.76
C GLY A 61 -5.43 3.65 -8.07
N SER A 62 -5.71 2.49 -7.49
CA SER A 62 -7.01 1.82 -7.66
C SER A 62 -7.32 0.91 -6.48
N PHE A 63 -8.61 0.79 -6.14
CA PHE A 63 -9.15 -0.27 -5.31
C PHE A 63 -9.80 -1.32 -6.21
N ILE A 64 -9.45 -2.59 -6.03
CA ILE A 64 -9.93 -3.70 -6.84
C ILE A 64 -10.53 -4.77 -5.91
N GLY A 65 -11.74 -5.24 -6.23
CA GLY A 65 -12.44 -6.24 -5.43
C GLY A 65 -13.41 -5.67 -4.38
N LEU A 66 -13.87 -4.42 -4.53
CA LEU A 66 -14.88 -3.86 -3.64
C LEU A 66 -16.17 -4.68 -3.63
N THR A 67 -16.74 -4.84 -2.43
CA THR A 67 -18.03 -5.48 -2.17
C THR A 67 -18.72 -4.67 -1.07
N ARG A 68 -20.01 -4.93 -0.83
CA ARG A 68 -20.75 -4.27 0.26
C ARG A 68 -20.22 -4.61 1.67
N ASN A 69 -19.39 -5.64 1.80
CA ASN A 69 -18.76 -6.03 3.06
C ASN A 69 -17.48 -5.23 3.35
N HIS A 70 -16.98 -4.46 2.38
CA HIS A 70 -15.83 -3.59 2.55
C HIS A 70 -16.26 -2.24 3.11
N THR A 71 -15.67 -1.87 4.23
CA THR A 71 -15.87 -0.58 4.90
C THR A 71 -14.52 0.13 5.07
N LYS A 72 -14.52 1.31 5.71
CA LYS A 72 -13.31 2.09 5.99
C LYS A 72 -12.15 1.23 6.55
N PRO A 73 -12.34 0.36 7.56
CA PRO A 73 -11.29 -0.57 8.01
C PRO A 73 -10.60 -1.38 6.91
N GLN A 74 -11.35 -2.07 6.04
CA GLN A 74 -10.74 -2.91 4.99
C GLN A 74 -10.01 -2.05 3.96
N MET A 75 -10.55 -0.87 3.65
CA MET A 75 -9.86 0.09 2.80
C MET A 75 -8.55 0.58 3.42
N ALA A 76 -8.53 0.91 4.72
CA ALA A 76 -7.34 1.34 5.44
C ALA A 76 -6.24 0.27 5.39
N ARG A 77 -6.62 -0.97 5.73
CA ARG A 77 -5.70 -2.10 5.71
C ARG A 77 -5.18 -2.38 4.31
N SER A 78 -6.04 -2.34 3.28
CA SER A 78 -5.61 -2.57 1.90
C SER A 78 -4.62 -1.52 1.41
N VAL A 79 -4.72 -0.27 1.88
CA VAL A 79 -3.73 0.78 1.56
C VAL A 79 -2.36 0.43 2.13
N LEU A 80 -2.28 0.05 3.41
CA LEU A 80 -1.01 -0.35 4.05
C LEU A 80 -0.42 -1.58 3.36
N GLU A 81 -1.24 -2.61 3.14
CA GLU A 81 -0.83 -3.82 2.44
C GLU A 81 -0.37 -3.52 1.01
N GLY A 82 -1.08 -2.65 0.28
CA GLY A 82 -0.75 -2.24 -1.08
C GLY A 82 0.60 -1.50 -1.19
N ILE A 83 0.88 -0.59 -0.25
CA ILE A 83 2.19 0.09 -0.16
C ILE A 83 3.31 -0.94 0.06
N VAL A 84 3.11 -1.87 1.01
CA VAL A 84 4.11 -2.91 1.31
C VAL A 84 4.27 -3.89 0.14
N PHE A 85 3.19 -4.27 -0.54
CA PHE A 85 3.25 -5.11 -1.74
C PHE A 85 4.01 -4.44 -2.89
N ASN A 86 3.91 -3.12 -3.03
CA ASN A 86 4.69 -2.36 -4.01
C ASN A 86 6.19 -2.41 -3.69
N LEU A 87 6.56 -2.19 -2.41
CA LEU A 87 7.95 -2.36 -1.94
C LEU A 87 8.46 -3.78 -2.17
N LEU A 88 7.63 -4.79 -1.87
CA LEU A 88 7.94 -6.20 -2.12
C LEU A 88 8.15 -6.47 -3.61
N GLY A 89 7.34 -5.90 -4.49
CA GLY A 89 7.52 -6.01 -5.94
C GLY A 89 8.88 -5.46 -6.39
N ALA A 90 9.29 -4.31 -5.85
CA ALA A 90 10.62 -3.76 -6.11
C ALA A 90 11.75 -4.63 -5.52
N ALA A 91 11.52 -5.27 -4.37
CA ALA A 91 12.49 -6.15 -3.73
C ALA A 91 12.64 -7.50 -4.46
N ARG A 92 11.56 -8.05 -5.02
CA ARG A 92 11.57 -9.29 -5.80
C ARG A 92 12.50 -9.19 -7.02
N GLY A 93 12.45 -8.07 -7.75
CA GLY A 93 13.37 -7.85 -8.86
C GLY A 93 14.85 -7.77 -8.47
N LEU A 94 15.16 -7.52 -7.18
CA LEU A 94 16.52 -7.64 -6.65
C LEU A 94 16.83 -9.10 -6.29
N ARG A 95 15.92 -9.78 -5.58
CA ARG A 95 16.07 -11.19 -5.16
C ARG A 95 16.30 -12.13 -6.34
N GLU A 96 15.65 -11.89 -7.47
CA GLU A 96 15.89 -12.65 -8.71
C GLU A 96 17.34 -12.58 -9.19
N LYS A 97 18.07 -11.52 -8.84
CA LYS A 97 19.45 -11.30 -9.28
C LYS A 97 20.50 -11.72 -8.26
N ILE A 98 20.19 -11.62 -6.96
CA ILE A 98 21.16 -11.81 -5.88
C ILE A 98 20.81 -12.98 -4.93
N GLY A 99 19.65 -13.60 -5.09
CA GLY A 99 19.11 -14.59 -4.14
C GLY A 99 18.34 -13.97 -2.97
N GLU A 100 17.91 -14.81 -2.05
CA GLU A 100 17.19 -14.39 -0.84
C GLU A 100 18.16 -13.78 0.20
N PRO A 101 17.88 -12.58 0.73
CA PRO A 101 18.71 -11.97 1.75
C PRO A 101 18.43 -12.56 3.14
N ASP A 102 19.47 -12.63 3.98
CA ASP A 102 19.32 -13.10 5.37
C ASP A 102 18.48 -12.15 6.24
N ALA A 103 18.43 -10.86 5.88
CA ALA A 103 17.68 -9.85 6.63
C ALA A 103 17.29 -8.64 5.77
N LEU A 104 16.15 -8.02 6.10
CA LEU A 104 15.76 -6.68 5.65
C LEU A 104 15.96 -5.69 6.81
N ARG A 105 16.78 -4.67 6.62
CA ARG A 105 17.02 -3.60 7.60
C ARG A 105 16.27 -2.34 7.16
N VAL A 106 15.38 -1.85 8.02
CA VAL A 106 14.49 -0.71 7.77
C VAL A 106 14.85 0.44 8.69
#